data_AF-A0A9J6DHU3-F1
#
_entry.id   AF-A0A9J6DHU3-F1
#
_cell.length_a   1.000
_cell.length_b   1.000
_cell.length_c   1.000
_cell.angle_alpha   90.00
_cell.angle_beta   90.00
_cell.angle_gamma   90.00
#
_symmetry.space_group_name_H-M   'P 1'
#
loop_
_entity.id
_entity.type
_entity.pdbx_description
1 polymer ?
#
loop_
_entity_poly.entity_id
_entity_poly.type
_entity_poly.pdbx_seq_one_letter_code
_entity_poly.pdbx_strand_id
1 'polypeptide(L)'
;MAEADDSEQVLPSATPLVRLETLEPPPEPKPDTSWADDNVSTEAKEHLELLADGQRTEPVVIPVAGLSKEQRGQVHVWIRAHWPHLESHTATDSTVRVSRSKVQRRRAAPWPSGRPSYTTFVLYKENMDTIEAVNRIATFLGMRPSCLGYAGTKDKRAKTCQRVSCHRLPAKKLLSLNRRQGLWVGNITFENAAIKLGDLQGNRFTIVLRDIDGTKADHEEAMKSLSKNGFLNYYGTQRFGTTSVATHQIGRALLKGCYEEAVDLVLQPRDGVADWYKEILAEDGLTLNSFSEQKHRDLSMSGCYRHLVAVPRDVQWQEVSYTDPQAALVLSDLDKLQGLPEPPSCESDENARRALKLEFNLSSSCYATMAVRELLHRECTSWTPIATS
;
A
#
# COMPACT_ATOMS: atom_id res chain seq x y z
N MET A 1 34.60 22.41 25.62
CA MET A 1 35.07 21.65 24.44
C MET A 1 34.56 20.24 24.59
N ALA A 2 33.43 19.95 23.95
CA ALA A 2 32.96 18.61 23.68
C ALA A 2 32.66 18.63 22.19
N GLU A 3 33.50 17.93 21.41
CA GLU A 3 33.36 17.79 19.97
C GLU A 3 32.08 17.00 19.71
N ALA A 4 31.17 17.60 18.93
CA ALA A 4 30.02 16.90 18.39
C ALA A 4 30.52 16.05 17.22
N ASP A 5 30.35 14.74 17.36
CA ASP A 5 30.59 13.72 16.34
C ASP A 5 29.65 13.98 15.16
N ASP A 6 30.20 14.58 14.11
CA ASP A 6 29.54 14.88 12.84
C ASP A 6 29.54 13.61 11.98
N SER A 7 28.87 12.56 12.48
CA SER A 7 28.57 11.40 11.66
C SER A 7 27.43 11.81 10.72
N GLU A 8 27.78 12.16 9.48
CA GLU A 8 26.87 12.34 8.36
C GLU A 8 25.82 11.21 8.37
N GLN A 9 24.62 11.52 8.86
CA GLN A 9 23.45 10.71 8.57
C GLN A 9 23.21 10.84 7.08
N VAL A 10 23.71 9.87 6.32
CA VAL A 10 23.31 9.64 4.93
C VAL A 10 21.79 9.53 4.93
N LEU A 11 21.12 10.64 4.61
CA LEU A 11 19.67 10.68 4.43
C LEU A 11 19.33 9.61 3.39
N PRO A 12 18.43 8.65 3.70
CA PRO A 12 18.07 7.64 2.73
C PRO A 12 17.54 8.34 1.48
N SER A 13 17.97 7.86 0.31
CA SER A 13 17.52 8.32 -1.00
C SER A 13 16.01 8.54 -1.00
N ALA A 14 15.57 9.63 -1.64
CA ALA A 14 14.16 10.02 -1.72
C ALA A 14 13.29 8.77 -1.94
N THR A 15 12.40 8.46 -0.98
CA THR A 15 11.61 7.23 -1.05
C THR A 15 10.82 7.22 -2.37
N PRO A 16 11.01 6.20 -3.22
CA PRO A 16 10.46 6.22 -4.57
C PRO A 16 8.93 6.22 -4.55
N LEU A 17 8.34 6.90 -5.53
CA LEU A 17 6.89 6.89 -5.74
C LEU A 17 6.43 5.45 -5.98
N VAL A 18 5.43 5.02 -5.22
CA VAL A 18 4.87 3.67 -5.36
C VAL A 18 4.01 3.59 -6.61
N ARG A 19 4.41 2.75 -7.56
CA ARG A 19 3.70 2.45 -8.81
C ARG A 19 3.47 0.94 -8.94
N LEU A 20 2.38 0.55 -9.59
CA LEU A 20 2.18 -0.83 -10.04
C LEU A 20 2.81 -0.97 -11.42
N GLU A 21 3.98 -1.59 -11.51
CA GLU A 21 4.81 -1.65 -12.74
C GLU A 21 4.98 -3.08 -13.25
N THR A 22 4.63 -4.09 -12.45
CA THR A 22 4.71 -5.48 -12.89
C THR A 22 3.77 -6.36 -12.07
N LEU A 23 3.12 -7.30 -12.75
CA LEU A 23 2.35 -8.39 -12.15
C LEU A 23 3.12 -9.72 -12.16
N GLU A 24 4.36 -9.70 -12.64
CA GLU A 24 5.21 -10.89 -12.71
C GLU A 24 5.73 -11.29 -11.33
N PRO A 25 6.00 -12.59 -11.10
CA PRO A 25 6.65 -13.05 -9.89
C PRO A 25 8.05 -12.45 -9.76
N PRO A 26 8.53 -12.23 -8.53
CA PRO A 26 9.91 -11.82 -8.32
C PRO A 26 10.84 -12.93 -8.83
N PRO A 27 12.04 -12.58 -9.30
CA PRO A 27 13.05 -13.58 -9.59
C PRO A 27 13.32 -14.39 -8.32
N GLU A 28 13.00 -15.70 -8.36
CA GLU A 28 13.36 -16.58 -7.27
C GLU A 28 14.84 -16.97 -7.42
N PRO A 29 15.65 -16.86 -6.36
CA PRO A 29 16.99 -17.43 -6.39
C PRO A 29 16.83 -18.92 -6.69
N LYS A 30 17.42 -19.38 -7.80
CA LYS A 30 17.49 -20.81 -8.07
C LYS A 30 18.20 -21.44 -6.87
N PRO A 31 17.65 -22.50 -6.28
CA PRO A 31 18.37 -23.22 -5.26
C PRO A 31 19.74 -23.62 -5.81
N ASP A 32 20.80 -23.38 -5.03
CA ASP A 32 22.12 -23.85 -5.40
C ASP A 32 22.14 -25.38 -5.33
N THR A 33 22.15 -25.99 -6.50
CA THR A 33 22.27 -27.44 -6.68
C THR A 33 23.58 -27.84 -7.31
N SER A 34 24.50 -26.89 -7.54
CA SER A 34 25.74 -27.10 -8.29
C SER A 34 26.56 -28.27 -7.78
N TRP A 35 26.70 -28.40 -6.46
CA TRP A 35 27.41 -29.54 -5.88
C TRP A 35 26.74 -30.87 -6.23
N ALA A 36 25.41 -30.95 -6.13
CA ALA A 36 24.68 -32.18 -6.42
C ALA A 36 24.68 -32.51 -7.92
N ASP A 37 24.62 -31.50 -8.78
CA ASP A 37 24.72 -31.67 -10.23
C ASP A 37 26.05 -32.33 -10.62
N ASP A 38 27.15 -31.93 -9.98
CA ASP A 38 28.50 -32.42 -10.30
C ASP A 38 28.91 -33.70 -9.53
N ASN A 39 28.37 -33.94 -8.33
CA ASN A 39 28.88 -34.97 -7.40
C ASN A 39 27.92 -36.16 -7.18
N VAL A 40 26.66 -36.09 -7.62
CA VAL A 40 25.78 -37.27 -7.61
C VAL A 40 26.15 -38.16 -8.81
N SER A 41 26.48 -39.43 -8.54
CA SER A 41 26.91 -40.37 -9.59
C SER A 41 25.84 -40.57 -10.66
N THR A 42 26.26 -40.80 -11.90
CA THR A 42 25.37 -41.12 -13.03
C THR A 42 24.46 -42.31 -12.74
N GLU A 43 24.99 -43.35 -12.10
CA GLU A 43 24.23 -44.53 -11.67
C GLU A 43 23.10 -44.15 -10.69
N ALA A 44 23.36 -43.23 -9.76
CA ALA A 44 22.33 -42.75 -8.84
C ALA A 44 21.28 -41.92 -9.58
N LYS A 45 21.65 -41.12 -10.59
CA LYS A 45 20.71 -40.35 -11.42
C LYS A 45 19.76 -41.27 -12.18
N GLU A 46 20.30 -42.28 -12.89
CA GLU A 46 19.50 -43.27 -13.61
C GLU A 46 18.55 -44.04 -12.68
N HIS A 47 19.06 -44.46 -11.51
CA HIS A 47 18.23 -45.14 -10.51
C HIS A 47 17.11 -44.25 -9.96
N LEU A 48 17.34 -42.94 -9.84
CA LEU A 48 16.32 -41.98 -9.42
C LEU A 48 15.25 -41.79 -10.49
N GLU A 49 15.62 -41.77 -11.78
CA GLU A 49 14.67 -41.72 -12.90
C GLU A 49 13.78 -42.98 -12.91
N LEU A 50 14.38 -44.17 -12.82
CA LEU A 50 13.64 -45.43 -12.75
C LEU A 50 12.71 -45.48 -11.54
N LEU A 51 13.14 -44.93 -10.40
CA LEU A 51 12.32 -44.82 -9.18
C LEU A 51 11.17 -43.81 -9.38
N ALA A 52 11.43 -42.69 -10.05
CA ALA A 52 10.44 -41.67 -10.35
C ALA A 52 9.33 -42.19 -11.27
N ASP A 53 9.70 -42.94 -12.31
CA ASP A 53 8.79 -43.54 -13.29
C ASP A 53 8.07 -44.78 -12.75
N GLY A 54 8.54 -45.32 -11.62
CA GLY A 54 7.93 -46.49 -10.97
C GLY A 54 8.39 -47.83 -11.53
N GLN A 55 9.44 -47.83 -12.35
CA GLN A 55 10.11 -49.05 -12.82
C GLN A 55 11.02 -49.65 -11.74
N ARG A 56 11.38 -48.86 -10.73
CA ARG A 56 12.09 -49.28 -9.52
C ARG A 56 11.23 -49.06 -8.27
N THR A 57 11.26 -50.01 -7.34
CA THR A 57 10.56 -49.92 -6.04
C THR A 57 11.52 -49.77 -4.86
N GLU A 58 12.77 -50.20 -5.02
CA GLU A 58 13.80 -50.11 -3.99
C GLU A 58 14.32 -48.67 -3.82
N PRO A 59 14.56 -48.21 -2.58
CA PRO A 59 15.16 -46.89 -2.34
C PRO A 59 16.51 -46.72 -3.02
N VAL A 60 16.78 -45.53 -3.51
CA VAL A 60 18.11 -45.13 -4.00
C VAL A 60 18.91 -44.57 -2.83
N VAL A 61 20.18 -44.98 -2.70
CA VAL A 61 21.07 -44.56 -1.61
C VAL A 61 22.18 -43.70 -2.19
N ILE A 62 22.30 -42.46 -1.73
CA ILE A 62 23.36 -41.53 -2.12
C ILE A 62 24.32 -41.37 -0.93
N PRO A 63 25.59 -41.79 -1.04
CA PRO A 63 26.57 -41.56 0.02
C PRO A 63 26.80 -40.07 0.25
N VAL A 64 26.75 -39.62 1.51
CA VAL A 64 27.01 -38.22 1.90
C VAL A 64 28.00 -38.11 3.06
N ALA A 65 28.84 -39.15 3.25
CA ALA A 65 29.89 -39.15 4.25
C ALA A 65 30.90 -38.02 3.99
N GLY A 66 31.24 -37.27 5.03
CA GLY A 66 32.18 -36.15 4.95
C GLY A 66 31.61 -34.84 4.39
N LEU A 67 30.35 -34.80 3.96
CA LEU A 67 29.72 -33.57 3.46
C LEU A 67 29.29 -32.63 4.57
N SER A 68 29.43 -31.32 4.31
CA SER A 68 28.89 -30.27 5.18
C SER A 68 27.37 -30.32 5.28
N LYS A 69 26.79 -29.59 6.25
CA LYS A 69 25.33 -29.47 6.35
C LYS A 69 24.74 -28.75 5.13
N GLU A 70 25.43 -27.74 4.58
CA GLU A 70 25.02 -27.08 3.34
C GLU A 70 25.04 -28.05 2.16
N GLN A 71 26.14 -28.78 1.93
CA GLN A 71 26.28 -29.72 0.81
C GLN A 71 25.22 -30.83 0.85
N ARG A 72 24.97 -31.41 2.03
CA ARG A 72 23.85 -32.35 2.21
C ARG A 72 22.50 -31.72 1.90
N GLY A 73 22.31 -30.47 2.31
CA GLY A 73 21.15 -29.67 1.95
C GLY A 73 20.95 -29.54 0.44
N GLN A 74 22.03 -29.29 -0.31
CA GLN A 74 22.00 -29.20 -1.78
C GLN A 74 21.51 -30.49 -2.43
N VAL A 75 21.94 -31.67 -1.95
CA VAL A 75 21.45 -32.97 -2.45
C VAL A 75 19.93 -33.11 -2.28
N HIS A 76 19.41 -32.79 -1.10
CA HIS A 76 17.96 -32.86 -0.83
C HIS A 76 17.16 -31.89 -1.70
N VAL A 77 17.69 -30.69 -1.93
CA VAL A 77 17.06 -29.67 -2.75
C VAL A 77 17.09 -30.04 -4.23
N TRP A 78 18.21 -30.58 -4.71
CA TRP A 78 18.41 -31.07 -6.07
C TRP A 78 17.44 -32.21 -6.42
N ILE A 79 17.30 -33.20 -5.54
CA ILE A 79 16.31 -34.29 -5.73
C ILE A 79 14.90 -33.72 -5.85
N ARG A 80 14.52 -32.77 -4.97
CA ARG A 80 13.18 -32.18 -4.98
C ARG A 80 12.91 -31.33 -6.23
N ALA A 81 13.95 -30.70 -6.77
CA ALA A 81 13.85 -29.89 -7.99
C ALA A 81 13.60 -30.76 -9.23
N HIS A 82 14.31 -31.89 -9.35
CA HIS A 82 14.20 -32.81 -10.50
C HIS A 82 13.02 -33.78 -10.37
N TRP A 83 12.73 -34.28 -9.17
CA TRP A 83 11.66 -35.26 -8.92
C TRP A 83 10.82 -34.87 -7.70
N PRO A 84 9.81 -33.99 -7.87
CA PRO A 84 9.00 -33.46 -6.77
C PRO A 84 8.21 -34.52 -5.97
N HIS A 85 8.00 -35.71 -6.54
CA HIS A 85 7.26 -36.83 -5.95
C HIS A 85 8.13 -37.85 -5.19
N LEU A 86 9.45 -37.66 -5.20
CA LEU A 86 10.38 -38.46 -4.40
C LEU A 86 10.60 -37.83 -3.02
N GLU A 87 10.71 -38.68 -2.00
CA GLU A 87 11.08 -38.29 -0.65
C GLU A 87 12.52 -38.67 -0.38
N SER A 88 13.29 -37.72 0.16
CA SER A 88 14.69 -37.92 0.56
C SER A 88 14.86 -37.68 2.06
N HIS A 89 15.55 -38.59 2.74
CA HIS A 89 15.90 -38.47 4.16
C HIS A 89 17.36 -38.82 4.39
N THR A 90 18.05 -38.06 5.25
CA THR A 90 19.40 -38.40 5.69
C THR A 90 19.29 -39.49 6.76
N ALA A 91 19.85 -40.66 6.51
CA ALA A 91 19.95 -41.75 7.46
C ALA A 91 21.18 -41.57 8.38
N THR A 92 21.19 -42.29 9.51
CA THR A 92 22.24 -42.22 10.53
C THR A 92 23.59 -42.76 10.05
N ASP A 93 23.60 -43.51 8.95
CA ASP A 93 24.78 -44.08 8.29
C ASP A 93 25.46 -43.10 7.31
N SER A 94 25.17 -41.80 7.39
CA SER A 94 25.68 -40.77 6.47
C SER A 94 25.32 -41.03 5.01
N THR A 95 24.12 -41.57 4.76
CA THR A 95 23.54 -41.69 3.43
C THR A 95 22.25 -40.88 3.30
N VAL A 96 21.97 -40.39 2.10
CA VAL A 96 20.64 -39.86 1.74
C VAL A 96 19.89 -40.97 1.03
N ARG A 97 18.80 -41.43 1.64
CA ARG A 97 17.92 -42.46 1.07
C ARG A 97 16.72 -41.81 0.42
N VAL A 98 16.46 -42.19 -0.83
CA VAL A 98 15.40 -41.62 -1.67
C VAL A 98 14.39 -42.71 -2.01
N SER A 99 13.12 -42.45 -1.78
CA SER A 99 12.02 -43.39 -2.02
C SER A 99 10.80 -42.68 -2.59
N ARG A 100 9.92 -43.39 -3.29
CA ARG A 100 8.60 -42.85 -3.65
C ARG A 100 7.79 -42.60 -2.38
N SER A 101 7.19 -41.41 -2.30
CA SER A 101 6.29 -41.06 -1.21
C SER A 101 5.06 -41.97 -1.23
N LYS A 102 4.76 -42.63 -0.10
CA LYS A 102 3.51 -43.41 0.07
C LYS A 102 2.29 -42.52 0.36
N VAL A 103 2.52 -41.27 0.74
CA VAL A 103 1.48 -40.31 1.13
C VAL A 103 1.85 -38.95 0.55
N GLN A 104 1.10 -38.45 -0.43
CA GLN A 104 1.25 -37.07 -0.91
C GLN A 104 0.88 -36.05 0.18
N ARG A 105 1.73 -35.88 1.18
CA ARG A 105 1.65 -34.76 2.11
C ARG A 105 2.17 -33.55 1.37
N ARG A 106 1.24 -32.72 0.87
CA ARG A 106 1.53 -31.34 0.45
C ARG A 106 1.92 -30.52 1.68
N ARG A 107 3.13 -30.72 2.21
CA ARG A 107 3.73 -29.78 3.16
C ARG A 107 4.11 -28.53 2.38
N ALA A 108 3.70 -27.36 2.87
CA ALA A 108 4.18 -26.11 2.32
C ALA A 108 5.72 -26.09 2.39
N ALA A 109 6.37 -25.69 1.30
CA ALA A 109 7.82 -25.54 1.29
C ALA A 109 8.25 -24.56 2.40
N PRO A 110 9.36 -24.84 3.11
CA PRO A 110 9.86 -23.93 4.13
C PRO A 110 10.25 -22.57 3.50
N TRP A 111 10.22 -21.51 4.31
CA TRP A 111 10.72 -20.21 3.87
C TRP A 111 12.22 -20.33 3.51
N PRO A 112 12.66 -19.88 2.32
CA PRO A 112 14.04 -20.05 1.91
C PRO A 112 15.05 -19.40 2.86
N SER A 113 16.16 -20.10 3.13
CA SER A 113 17.27 -19.57 3.92
C SER A 113 17.87 -18.35 3.24
N GLY A 114 18.17 -17.30 3.99
CA GLY A 114 18.69 -16.03 3.45
C GLY A 114 17.64 -15.13 2.79
N ARG A 115 16.41 -15.60 2.55
CA ARG A 115 15.32 -14.73 2.09
C ARG A 115 14.81 -13.87 3.26
N PRO A 116 14.73 -12.53 3.09
CA PRO A 116 14.16 -11.66 4.10
C PRO A 116 12.76 -12.10 4.56
N SER A 117 12.40 -11.78 5.80
CA SER A 117 11.22 -12.38 6.44
C SER A 117 9.89 -11.77 6.01
N TYR A 118 9.88 -10.59 5.37
CA TYR A 118 8.66 -9.94 4.91
C TYR A 118 8.57 -9.94 3.40
N THR A 119 7.42 -10.34 2.89
CA THR A 119 7.03 -10.13 1.50
C THR A 119 6.40 -8.76 1.40
N THR A 120 7.01 -7.87 0.64
CA THR A 120 6.47 -6.54 0.35
C THR A 120 5.92 -6.54 -1.07
N PHE A 121 4.83 -5.84 -1.29
CA PHE A 121 4.18 -5.75 -2.59
C PHE A 121 3.42 -4.43 -2.73
N VAL A 122 3.14 -4.05 -3.98
CA VAL A 122 2.24 -2.95 -4.29
C VAL A 122 0.83 -3.49 -4.38
N LEU A 123 -0.06 -2.91 -3.58
CA LEU A 123 -1.50 -3.09 -3.65
C LEU A 123 -2.09 -1.96 -4.51
N TYR A 124 -2.69 -2.33 -5.62
CA TYR A 124 -3.54 -1.49 -6.44
C TYR A 124 -5.01 -1.81 -6.15
N LYS A 125 -5.81 -0.80 -5.84
CA LYS A 125 -7.25 -0.94 -5.56
C LYS A 125 -8.06 0.12 -6.29
N GLU A 126 -9.27 -0.24 -6.68
CA GLU A 126 -10.24 0.65 -7.32
C GLU A 126 -11.55 0.70 -6.54
N ASN A 127 -12.05 1.91 -6.27
CA ASN A 127 -13.34 2.15 -5.60
C ASN A 127 -13.52 1.37 -4.28
N MET A 128 -12.44 1.17 -3.53
CA MET A 128 -12.39 0.29 -2.35
C MET A 128 -11.58 0.93 -1.23
N ASP A 129 -12.04 0.78 0.01
CA ASP A 129 -11.28 1.24 1.18
C ASP A 129 -10.05 0.35 1.43
N THR A 130 -8.97 0.91 2.00
CA THR A 130 -7.75 0.13 2.30
C THR A 130 -8.04 -1.01 3.29
N ILE A 131 -8.86 -0.79 4.32
CA ILE A 131 -9.22 -1.80 5.32
C ILE A 131 -10.06 -2.90 4.65
N GLU A 132 -10.99 -2.52 3.76
CA GLU A 132 -11.77 -3.47 2.97
C GLU A 132 -10.86 -4.34 2.09
N ALA A 133 -9.91 -3.73 1.37
CA ALA A 133 -8.93 -4.44 0.55
C ALA A 133 -8.09 -5.43 1.38
N VAL A 134 -7.58 -4.97 2.53
CA VAL A 134 -6.80 -5.79 3.46
C VAL A 134 -7.63 -6.98 3.98
N ASN A 135 -8.89 -6.77 4.35
CA ASN A 135 -9.77 -7.85 4.81
C ASN A 135 -10.05 -8.88 3.71
N ARG A 136 -10.28 -8.44 2.47
CA ARG A 136 -10.47 -9.34 1.32
C ARG A 136 -9.22 -10.18 1.03
N ILE A 137 -8.04 -9.56 1.07
CA ILE A 137 -6.75 -10.25 0.90
C ILE A 137 -6.54 -11.27 2.03
N ALA A 138 -6.73 -10.86 3.28
CA ALA A 138 -6.54 -11.71 4.45
C ALA A 138 -7.46 -12.95 4.41
N THR A 139 -8.74 -12.73 4.07
CA THR A 139 -9.75 -13.80 3.93
C THR A 139 -9.35 -14.78 2.84
N PHE A 140 -8.93 -14.29 1.67
CA PHE A 140 -8.49 -15.13 0.56
C PHE A 140 -7.27 -15.98 0.91
N LEU A 141 -6.31 -15.39 1.62
CA LEU A 141 -5.08 -16.07 2.01
C LEU A 141 -5.21 -16.94 3.27
N GLY A 142 -6.38 -16.93 3.93
CA GLY A 142 -6.62 -17.67 5.16
C GLY A 142 -5.80 -17.16 6.35
N MET A 143 -5.63 -15.85 6.45
CA MET A 143 -4.84 -15.19 7.49
C MET A 143 -5.61 -14.06 8.19
N ARG A 144 -5.05 -13.55 9.30
CA ARG A 144 -5.65 -12.42 10.02
C ARG A 144 -5.28 -11.10 9.33
N PRO A 145 -6.18 -10.10 9.26
CA PRO A 145 -5.87 -8.77 8.70
C PRO A 145 -4.66 -8.10 9.35
N SER A 146 -4.43 -8.32 10.64
CA SER A 146 -3.28 -7.79 11.39
C SER A 146 -1.92 -8.30 10.90
N CYS A 147 -1.88 -9.35 10.06
CA CYS A 147 -0.65 -9.83 9.44
C CYS A 147 -0.21 -8.97 8.25
N LEU A 148 -1.07 -8.07 7.76
CA LEU A 148 -0.80 -7.17 6.64
C LEU A 148 -0.47 -5.77 7.17
N GLY A 149 0.78 -5.38 7.07
CA GLY A 149 1.26 -4.05 7.45
C GLY A 149 1.20 -3.06 6.29
N TYR A 150 0.73 -1.83 6.53
CA TYR A 150 0.64 -0.75 5.55
C TYR A 150 0.88 0.61 6.22
N ALA A 151 1.34 1.59 5.43
CA ALA A 151 1.78 2.88 5.98
C ALA A 151 0.62 3.85 6.30
N GLY A 152 -0.52 3.69 5.65
CA GLY A 152 -1.71 4.50 5.86
C GLY A 152 -2.86 4.05 4.97
N THR A 153 -4.07 4.50 5.30
CA THR A 153 -5.26 4.28 4.47
C THR A 153 -5.27 5.22 3.27
N LYS A 154 -5.90 4.79 2.17
CA LYS A 154 -6.03 5.55 0.92
C LYS A 154 -7.50 5.69 0.56
N ASP A 155 -7.84 6.73 -0.17
CA ASP A 155 -9.22 7.06 -0.51
C ASP A 155 -9.96 5.90 -1.17
N LYS A 156 -11.22 5.70 -0.76
CA LYS A 156 -12.08 4.67 -1.33
C LYS A 156 -12.37 4.97 -2.80
N ARG A 157 -12.83 6.18 -3.10
CA ARG A 157 -13.28 6.59 -4.45
C ARG A 157 -12.11 7.08 -5.29
N ALA A 158 -11.17 6.19 -5.52
CA ALA A 158 -9.99 6.44 -6.32
C ALA A 158 -9.43 5.12 -6.85
N LYS A 159 -8.52 5.23 -7.82
CA LYS A 159 -7.55 4.19 -8.18
C LYS A 159 -6.28 4.49 -7.38
N THR A 160 -5.84 3.60 -6.50
CA THR A 160 -4.73 3.91 -5.56
C THR A 160 -3.71 2.79 -5.51
N CYS A 161 -2.42 3.16 -5.51
CA CYS A 161 -1.28 2.27 -5.27
C CYS A 161 -0.69 2.51 -3.88
N GLN A 162 -0.41 1.45 -3.14
CA GLN A 162 0.31 1.55 -1.86
C GLN A 162 1.14 0.31 -1.60
N ARG A 163 2.24 0.44 -0.84
CA ARG A 163 3.00 -0.73 -0.38
C ARG A 163 2.30 -1.40 0.80
N VAL A 164 2.33 -2.72 0.80
CA VAL A 164 1.84 -3.60 1.86
C VAL A 164 2.89 -4.66 2.14
N SER A 165 3.02 -5.08 3.38
CA SER A 165 3.95 -6.13 3.80
C SER A 165 3.24 -7.26 4.53
N CYS A 166 3.74 -8.49 4.38
CA CYS A 166 3.24 -9.66 5.09
C CYS A 166 4.40 -10.58 5.48
N HIS A 167 4.39 -11.09 6.71
CA HIS A 167 5.44 -12.01 7.16
C HIS A 167 5.37 -13.36 6.42
N ARG A 168 6.48 -13.74 5.77
CA ARG A 168 6.72 -15.03 5.10
C ARG A 168 5.59 -15.51 4.18
N LEU A 169 5.03 -14.61 3.37
CA LEU A 169 3.98 -14.93 2.39
C LEU A 169 4.58 -15.27 1.02
N PRO A 170 4.42 -16.49 0.47
CA PRO A 170 4.95 -16.80 -0.85
C PRO A 170 4.32 -15.94 -1.97
N ALA A 171 5.15 -15.38 -2.85
CA ALA A 171 4.72 -14.52 -3.95
C ALA A 171 3.65 -15.17 -4.84
N LYS A 172 3.79 -16.47 -5.14
CA LYS A 172 2.82 -17.24 -5.93
C LYS A 172 1.41 -17.25 -5.34
N LYS A 173 1.29 -17.28 -4.00
CA LYS A 173 -0.02 -17.23 -3.32
C LYS A 173 -0.63 -15.82 -3.40
N LEU A 174 0.22 -14.80 -3.38
CA LEU A 174 -0.22 -13.42 -3.48
C LEU A 174 -0.72 -13.12 -4.90
N LEU A 175 0.04 -13.50 -5.93
CA LEU A 175 -0.33 -13.26 -7.34
C LEU A 175 -1.63 -13.94 -7.78
N SER A 176 -2.06 -15.02 -7.13
CA SER A 176 -3.36 -15.65 -7.42
C SER A 176 -4.56 -14.76 -7.06
N LEU A 177 -4.35 -13.62 -6.40
CA LEU A 177 -5.35 -12.59 -6.15
C LEU A 177 -5.74 -11.77 -7.38
N ASN A 178 -4.86 -11.60 -8.37
CA ASN A 178 -4.98 -10.64 -9.51
C ASN A 178 -6.17 -10.87 -10.47
N ARG A 179 -7.05 -11.81 -10.15
CA ARG A 179 -8.27 -12.13 -10.90
C ARG A 179 -9.55 -11.73 -10.16
N ARG A 180 -9.43 -11.00 -9.04
CA ARG A 180 -10.55 -10.59 -8.20
C ARG A 180 -10.92 -9.13 -8.50
N GLN A 181 -12.22 -8.84 -8.50
CA GLN A 181 -12.74 -7.52 -8.89
C GLN A 181 -12.16 -6.40 -8.01
N GLY A 182 -11.54 -5.41 -8.65
CA GLY A 182 -11.09 -4.15 -8.03
C GLY A 182 -9.79 -4.24 -7.24
N LEU A 183 -9.04 -5.36 -7.30
CA LEU A 183 -7.80 -5.57 -6.54
C LEU A 183 -6.70 -6.24 -7.37
N TRP A 184 -5.53 -5.62 -7.37
CA TRP A 184 -4.32 -6.14 -7.99
C TRP A 184 -3.13 -5.98 -7.06
N VAL A 185 -2.22 -6.94 -7.13
CA VAL A 185 -0.97 -7.02 -6.38
C VAL A 185 0.18 -7.28 -7.33
N GLY A 186 1.26 -6.52 -7.18
CA GLY A 186 2.42 -6.57 -8.05
C GLY A 186 3.68 -6.05 -7.36
N ASN A 187 4.75 -5.87 -8.13
CA ASN A 187 6.04 -5.36 -7.64
C ASN A 187 6.49 -6.08 -6.35
N ILE A 188 6.39 -7.41 -6.35
CA ILE A 188 6.65 -8.20 -5.14
C ILE A 188 8.16 -8.22 -4.88
N THR A 189 8.56 -7.92 -3.65
CA THR A 189 9.94 -7.97 -3.16
C THR A 189 9.99 -8.64 -1.79
N PHE A 190 11.20 -8.91 -1.29
CA PHE A 190 11.41 -9.44 0.05
C PHE A 190 12.28 -8.48 0.87
N GLU A 191 11.82 -8.10 2.05
CA GLU A 191 12.45 -7.11 2.91
C GLU A 191 12.56 -7.59 4.37
N ASN A 192 13.49 -7.00 5.12
CA ASN A 192 13.78 -7.40 6.50
C ASN A 192 12.79 -6.79 7.51
N ALA A 193 12.11 -5.72 7.15
CA ALA A 193 11.19 -4.99 8.01
C ALA A 193 9.75 -5.04 7.46
N ALA A 194 8.79 -5.11 8.38
CA ALA A 194 7.39 -4.82 8.07
C ALA A 194 7.19 -3.32 7.85
N ILE A 195 6.24 -3.00 6.99
CA ILE A 195 5.68 -1.66 6.84
C ILE A 195 4.70 -1.42 7.99
N LYS A 196 4.88 -0.32 8.69
CA LYS A 196 4.07 0.14 9.82
C LYS A 196 3.33 1.42 9.48
N LEU A 197 2.28 1.70 10.23
CA LEU A 197 1.53 2.95 10.12
C LEU A 197 2.47 4.15 10.35
N GLY A 198 2.45 5.11 9.44
CA GLY A 198 3.34 6.28 9.47
C GLY A 198 4.58 6.18 8.60
N ASP A 199 4.92 5.00 8.04
CA ASP A 199 6.14 4.80 7.21
C ASP A 199 6.09 5.48 5.83
N LEU A 200 5.09 6.34 5.56
CA LEU A 200 5.01 7.11 4.32
C LEU A 200 5.47 8.56 4.53
N GLN A 201 6.18 9.10 3.55
CA GLN A 201 6.48 10.53 3.51
C GLN A 201 5.29 11.37 3.04
N GLY A 202 4.44 10.81 2.19
CA GLY A 202 3.36 11.53 1.53
C GLY A 202 2.67 10.74 0.43
N ASN A 203 1.92 11.44 -0.40
CA ASN A 203 1.17 10.89 -1.53
C ASN A 203 1.36 11.78 -2.77
N ARG A 204 1.53 11.13 -3.93
CA ARG A 204 1.35 11.78 -5.24
C ARG A 204 -0.10 11.66 -5.64
N PHE A 205 -0.69 12.76 -6.04
CA PHE A 205 -2.03 12.82 -6.59
C PHE A 205 -1.97 13.07 -8.09
N THR A 206 -2.86 12.42 -8.83
CA THR A 206 -3.23 12.80 -10.19
C THR A 206 -4.73 13.00 -10.20
N ILE A 207 -5.19 14.24 -10.40
CA ILE A 207 -6.58 14.64 -10.30
C ILE A 207 -6.99 15.27 -11.62
N VAL A 208 -8.20 14.96 -12.09
CA VAL A 208 -8.77 15.60 -13.27
C VAL A 208 -9.99 16.38 -12.81
N LEU A 209 -9.92 17.70 -12.94
CA LEU A 209 -11.06 18.59 -12.74
C LEU A 209 -11.81 18.69 -14.07
N ARG A 210 -13.06 18.23 -14.12
CA ARG A 210 -13.92 18.28 -15.30
C ARG A 210 -14.73 19.55 -15.35
N ASP A 211 -15.19 19.90 -16.55
CA ASP A 211 -16.04 21.06 -16.83
C ASP A 211 -15.46 22.35 -16.23
N ILE A 212 -14.19 22.65 -16.57
CA ILE A 212 -13.49 23.83 -16.04
C ILE A 212 -13.90 25.11 -16.77
N ASP A 213 -14.08 26.17 -16.00
CA ASP A 213 -14.31 27.54 -16.46
C ASP A 213 -12.97 28.31 -16.51
N GLY A 214 -12.91 29.44 -17.22
CA GLY A 214 -11.73 30.32 -17.23
C GLY A 214 -10.73 30.03 -18.36
N THR A 215 -9.76 30.93 -18.54
CA THR A 215 -8.76 30.87 -19.61
C THR A 215 -7.53 30.06 -19.21
N LYS A 216 -6.71 29.65 -20.19
CA LYS A 216 -5.42 28.99 -19.94
C LYS A 216 -4.51 29.83 -19.02
N ALA A 217 -4.55 31.15 -19.15
CA ALA A 217 -3.78 32.07 -18.33
C ALA A 217 -4.24 32.06 -16.86
N ASP A 218 -5.56 32.04 -16.62
CA ASP A 218 -6.12 31.98 -15.26
C ASP A 218 -5.69 30.69 -14.55
N HIS A 219 -5.74 29.55 -15.25
CA HIS A 219 -5.27 28.27 -14.73
C HIS A 219 -3.77 28.28 -14.43
N GLU A 220 -2.96 28.84 -15.32
CA GLU A 220 -1.52 28.96 -15.11
C GLU A 220 -1.18 29.81 -13.88
N GLU A 221 -1.87 30.94 -13.69
CA GLU A 221 -1.70 31.80 -12.51
C GLU A 221 -2.11 31.08 -11.22
N ALA A 222 -3.27 30.41 -11.21
CA ALA A 222 -3.74 29.63 -10.06
C ALA A 222 -2.75 28.53 -9.67
N MET A 223 -2.18 27.82 -10.64
CA MET A 223 -1.18 26.76 -10.38
C MET A 223 0.13 27.31 -9.85
N LYS A 224 0.60 28.44 -10.40
CA LYS A 224 1.81 29.13 -9.91
C LYS A 224 1.59 29.61 -8.48
N SER A 225 0.42 30.17 -8.16
CA SER A 225 0.06 30.57 -6.81
C SER A 225 0.05 29.36 -5.85
N LEU A 226 -0.63 28.28 -6.21
CA LEU A 226 -0.68 27.05 -5.40
C LEU A 226 0.73 26.45 -5.17
N SER A 227 1.59 26.47 -6.19
CA SER A 227 2.96 25.93 -6.11
C SER A 227 3.87 26.79 -5.22
N LYS A 228 3.69 28.11 -5.25
CA LYS A 228 4.53 29.07 -4.53
C LYS A 228 4.06 29.30 -3.09
N ASN A 229 2.75 29.50 -2.92
CA ASN A 229 2.13 29.94 -1.67
C ASN A 229 1.52 28.77 -0.89
N GLY A 230 1.24 27.65 -1.55
CA GLY A 230 0.58 26.50 -0.94
C GLY A 230 -0.92 26.74 -0.73
N PHE A 231 -1.47 26.06 0.26
CA PHE A 231 -2.87 26.16 0.68
C PHE A 231 -2.98 25.99 2.20
N LEU A 232 -4.09 26.45 2.77
CA LEU A 232 -4.38 26.24 4.19
C LEU A 232 -4.65 24.75 4.46
N ASN A 233 -3.84 24.16 5.33
CA ASN A 233 -3.80 22.73 5.62
C ASN A 233 -4.92 22.28 6.57
N TYR A 234 -6.15 22.69 6.26
CA TYR A 234 -7.35 22.30 6.99
C TYR A 234 -7.55 20.78 6.97
N TYR A 235 -8.29 20.29 7.97
CA TYR A 235 -8.87 18.96 7.88
C TYR A 235 -9.99 18.98 6.83
N GLY A 236 -9.91 18.11 5.83
CA GLY A 236 -10.97 17.98 4.82
C GLY A 236 -12.27 17.45 5.43
N THR A 237 -13.41 17.68 4.76
CA THR A 237 -14.75 17.24 5.20
C THR A 237 -14.83 15.73 5.48
N GLN A 238 -14.03 14.91 4.79
CA GLN A 238 -13.88 13.47 5.05
C GLN A 238 -13.47 13.14 6.49
N ARG A 239 -12.79 14.05 7.19
CA ARG A 239 -12.41 13.86 8.60
C ARG A 239 -13.57 14.08 9.56
N PHE A 240 -14.53 14.90 9.15
CA PHE A 240 -15.70 15.22 9.97
C PHE A 240 -16.88 14.27 9.75
N GLY A 241 -16.81 13.42 8.72
CA GLY A 241 -17.92 12.64 8.21
C GLY A 241 -18.70 13.47 7.18
N THR A 242 -19.18 12.85 6.11
CA THR A 242 -20.05 13.52 5.11
C THR A 242 -21.50 13.70 5.59
N THR A 243 -21.78 13.34 6.84
CA THR A 243 -23.02 13.66 7.53
C THR A 243 -22.99 15.12 7.97
N SER A 244 -24.15 15.72 8.21
CA SER A 244 -24.35 17.12 8.60
C SER A 244 -23.77 17.51 9.98
N VAL A 245 -22.74 16.78 10.46
CA VAL A 245 -22.21 16.69 11.82
C VAL A 245 -20.72 17.05 11.96
N ALA A 246 -20.33 18.03 12.76
CA ALA A 246 -18.92 18.19 13.18
C ALA A 246 -18.49 17.22 14.31
N THR A 247 -17.79 16.13 13.97
CA THR A 247 -17.44 15.00 14.88
C THR A 247 -16.56 15.32 16.10
N HIS A 248 -15.77 16.40 16.12
CA HIS A 248 -14.95 16.75 17.29
C HIS A 248 -15.81 17.33 18.44
N GLN A 249 -16.93 17.97 18.11
CA GLN A 249 -17.89 18.48 19.06
C GLN A 249 -18.79 17.35 19.61
N ILE A 250 -19.13 16.34 18.78
CA ILE A 250 -19.63 15.05 19.30
C ILE A 250 -18.62 14.49 20.32
N GLY A 251 -17.33 14.47 19.98
CA GLY A 251 -16.27 13.98 20.85
C GLY A 251 -16.29 14.65 22.23
N ARG A 252 -16.43 15.98 22.28
CA ARG A 252 -16.58 16.76 23.53
C ARG A 252 -17.81 16.36 24.35
N ALA A 253 -18.97 16.24 23.72
CA ALA A 253 -20.21 15.86 24.38
C ALA A 253 -20.16 14.41 24.91
N LEU A 254 -19.51 13.51 24.16
CA LEU A 254 -19.24 12.13 24.61
C LEU A 254 -18.30 12.08 25.82
N LEU A 255 -17.24 12.90 25.83
CA LEU A 255 -16.31 13.00 26.96
C LEU A 255 -16.98 13.50 28.26
N LYS A 256 -18.06 14.28 28.13
CA LYS A 256 -18.87 14.82 29.24
C LYS A 256 -20.08 13.94 29.61
N GLY A 257 -20.40 12.91 28.83
CA GLY A 257 -21.59 12.06 29.01
C GLY A 257 -22.92 12.68 28.54
N CYS A 258 -22.87 13.76 27.76
CA CYS A 258 -24.03 14.54 27.30
C CYS A 258 -24.48 14.09 25.89
N TYR A 259 -25.25 13.00 25.80
CA TYR A 259 -25.58 12.39 24.51
C TYR A 259 -26.50 13.23 23.60
N GLU A 260 -27.36 14.08 24.16
CA GLU A 260 -28.29 14.95 23.41
C GLU A 260 -27.54 16.12 22.75
N GLU A 261 -26.63 16.76 23.48
CA GLU A 261 -25.71 17.80 22.96
C GLU A 261 -24.82 17.27 21.83
N ALA A 262 -24.40 16.00 21.92
CA ALA A 262 -23.64 15.35 20.85
C ALA A 262 -24.39 15.32 19.51
N VAL A 263 -25.73 15.30 19.56
CA VAL A 263 -26.63 15.31 18.40
C VAL A 263 -26.87 16.73 17.86
N ASP A 264 -26.75 17.77 18.68
CA ASP A 264 -26.94 19.16 18.25
C ASP A 264 -25.66 19.79 17.70
N LEU A 265 -24.50 19.44 18.27
CA LEU A 265 -23.17 19.88 17.85
C LEU A 265 -22.73 19.37 16.48
N VAL A 266 -23.47 18.39 16.00
CA VAL A 266 -23.55 18.07 14.59
C VAL A 266 -23.69 19.33 13.73
N LEU A 267 -24.56 20.25 14.11
CA LEU A 267 -25.24 21.12 13.17
C LEU A 267 -24.64 22.54 12.99
N GLN A 268 -23.44 22.93 13.49
CA GLN A 268 -23.04 24.38 13.56
C GLN A 268 -21.56 24.82 13.30
N PRO A 269 -21.29 26.08 12.82
CA PRO A 269 -19.93 26.63 12.55
C PRO A 269 -19.47 27.91 13.34
N ARG A 270 -18.13 28.19 13.50
CA ARG A 270 -17.34 29.48 13.34
C ARG A 270 -15.99 29.69 14.14
N ASP A 271 -15.28 30.82 13.84
CA ASP A 271 -13.82 31.21 13.94
C ASP A 271 -13.30 32.08 15.14
N GLY A 272 -11.95 32.22 15.23
CA GLY A 272 -11.08 32.88 16.25
C GLY A 272 -10.11 31.83 16.83
N VAL A 273 -8.84 32.04 17.25
CA VAL A 273 -7.98 30.85 17.60
C VAL A 273 -7.38 30.83 19.02
N ALA A 274 -6.44 31.70 19.41
CA ALA A 274 -5.70 31.46 20.67
C ALA A 274 -6.47 31.85 21.95
N ASP A 275 -6.97 33.08 22.03
CA ASP A 275 -7.86 33.49 23.12
C ASP A 275 -9.21 32.81 22.98
N TRP A 276 -9.67 32.61 21.76
CA TRP A 276 -10.82 31.75 21.44
C TRP A 276 -10.67 30.34 22.01
N TYR A 277 -9.50 29.68 21.95
CA TYR A 277 -9.31 28.37 22.56
C TYR A 277 -9.54 28.43 24.08
N LYS A 278 -9.07 29.49 24.76
CA LYS A 278 -9.30 29.62 26.21
C LYS A 278 -10.75 29.97 26.52
N GLU A 279 -11.35 30.85 25.73
CA GLU A 279 -12.74 31.32 25.86
C GLU A 279 -13.73 30.19 25.56
N ILE A 280 -13.61 29.48 24.45
CA ILE A 280 -14.47 28.35 24.08
C ILE A 280 -14.33 27.18 25.05
N LEU A 281 -13.11 26.91 25.54
CA LEU A 281 -12.92 25.91 26.58
C LEU A 281 -13.56 26.36 27.89
N ALA A 282 -13.42 27.63 28.26
CA ALA A 282 -14.02 28.17 29.48
C ALA A 282 -15.57 28.23 29.42
N GLU A 283 -16.16 28.56 28.27
CA GLU A 283 -17.61 28.44 28.01
C GLU A 283 -18.10 27.01 28.30
N ASP A 284 -17.25 26.03 28.00
CA ASP A 284 -17.48 24.62 28.23
C ASP A 284 -17.05 24.11 29.62
N GLY A 285 -16.58 24.97 30.53
CA GLY A 285 -16.03 24.57 31.83
C GLY A 285 -14.75 23.73 31.73
N LEU A 286 -14.07 23.77 30.59
CA LEU A 286 -12.82 23.09 30.29
C LEU A 286 -11.65 24.07 30.34
N THR A 287 -10.45 23.51 30.49
CA THR A 287 -9.18 24.22 30.37
C THR A 287 -8.28 23.45 29.41
N LEU A 288 -7.15 24.04 29.00
CA LEU A 288 -6.17 23.33 28.16
C LEU A 288 -5.67 22.03 28.82
N ASN A 289 -5.61 21.98 30.16
CA ASN A 289 -5.22 20.79 30.91
C ASN A 289 -6.32 19.73 30.98
N SER A 290 -7.58 20.10 30.73
CA SER A 290 -8.69 19.15 30.72
C SER A 290 -8.49 18.06 29.66
N PHE A 291 -7.71 18.27 28.62
CA PHE A 291 -7.43 17.24 27.62
C PHE A 291 -6.41 16.20 28.10
N SER A 292 -5.38 16.59 28.83
CA SER A 292 -4.34 15.69 29.33
C SER A 292 -4.74 15.01 30.65
N GLU A 293 -5.49 15.69 31.51
CA GLU A 293 -5.85 15.27 32.87
C GLU A 293 -7.19 14.52 32.94
N GLN A 294 -7.45 13.62 31.99
CA GLN A 294 -8.67 12.82 31.95
C GLN A 294 -8.63 11.65 32.94
N LYS A 295 -9.74 11.45 33.68
CA LYS A 295 -9.91 10.29 34.58
C LYS A 295 -9.87 8.96 33.81
N HIS A 296 -10.39 8.96 32.58
CA HIS A 296 -10.31 7.84 31.66
C HIS A 296 -9.09 8.00 30.76
N ARG A 297 -8.12 7.10 30.93
CA ARG A 297 -6.84 7.16 30.22
C ARG A 297 -6.98 7.13 28.70
N ASP A 298 -7.98 6.42 28.18
CA ASP A 298 -8.25 6.30 26.74
C ASP A 298 -8.75 7.60 26.10
N LEU A 299 -9.18 8.57 26.93
CA LEU A 299 -9.69 9.86 26.53
C LEU A 299 -8.67 11.00 26.71
N SER A 300 -7.52 10.70 27.32
CA SER A 300 -6.44 11.67 27.50
C SER A 300 -5.79 11.98 26.15
N MET A 301 -5.69 13.27 25.83
CA MET A 301 -5.12 13.80 24.60
C MET A 301 -3.98 14.77 24.95
N SER A 302 -2.74 14.41 24.57
CA SER A 302 -1.56 15.25 24.79
C SER A 302 -1.43 16.44 23.84
N GLY A 303 -2.32 16.51 22.82
CA GLY A 303 -2.19 17.43 21.70
C GLY A 303 -1.08 17.03 20.71
N CYS A 304 -1.07 17.70 19.56
CA CYS A 304 -0.02 17.59 18.55
C CYS A 304 0.09 18.89 17.74
N TYR A 305 1.17 19.04 16.98
CA TYR A 305 1.38 20.18 16.09
C TYR A 305 1.06 19.82 14.65
N ARG A 306 0.51 20.79 13.92
CA ARG A 306 0.19 20.67 12.50
C ARG A 306 0.62 21.94 11.78
N HIS A 307 1.29 21.80 10.64
CA HIS A 307 1.60 22.93 9.78
C HIS A 307 0.32 23.58 9.25
N LEU A 308 0.20 24.90 9.41
CA LEU A 308 -0.97 25.68 8.97
C LEU A 308 -1.05 25.80 7.45
N VAL A 309 0.09 25.95 6.79
CA VAL A 309 0.18 26.02 5.33
C VAL A 309 0.90 24.77 4.83
N ALA A 310 0.34 24.14 3.81
CA ALA A 310 0.97 23.04 3.09
C ALA A 310 1.32 23.51 1.67
N VAL A 311 2.58 23.33 1.29
CA VAL A 311 3.06 23.67 -0.06
C VAL A 311 3.21 22.37 -0.86
N PRO A 312 2.41 22.17 -1.93
CA PRO A 312 2.58 21.01 -2.80
C PRO A 312 3.94 21.01 -3.49
N ARG A 313 4.53 19.82 -3.69
CA ARG A 313 5.77 19.65 -4.46
C ARG A 313 5.49 19.05 -5.82
N ASP A 314 6.39 19.28 -6.77
CA ASP A 314 6.34 18.71 -8.13
C ASP A 314 4.99 18.91 -8.82
N VAL A 315 4.46 20.14 -8.72
CA VAL A 315 3.17 20.51 -9.32
C VAL A 315 3.32 20.55 -10.84
N GLN A 316 2.46 19.80 -11.52
CA GLN A 316 2.35 19.73 -12.96
C GLN A 316 0.88 19.80 -13.35
N TRP A 317 0.58 20.45 -14.46
CA TRP A 317 -0.80 20.54 -14.95
C TRP A 317 -0.86 20.54 -16.47
N GLN A 318 -2.00 20.13 -16.99
CA GLN A 318 -2.28 20.10 -18.42
C GLN A 318 -3.78 20.27 -18.64
N GLU A 319 -4.17 21.15 -19.57
CA GLU A 319 -5.54 21.15 -20.08
C GLU A 319 -5.74 19.99 -21.05
N VAL A 320 -6.85 19.29 -20.89
CA VAL A 320 -7.27 18.19 -21.75
C VAL A 320 -8.71 18.42 -22.21
N SER A 321 -9.03 18.02 -23.43
CA SER A 321 -10.38 18.07 -23.98
C SER A 321 -11.05 16.69 -23.90
N TYR A 322 -12.37 16.66 -23.72
CA TYR A 322 -13.16 15.43 -23.74
C TYR A 322 -14.60 15.70 -24.20
N THR A 323 -15.26 14.70 -24.79
CA THR A 323 -16.68 14.76 -25.16
C THR A 323 -17.55 13.93 -24.21
N ASP A 324 -17.12 12.71 -23.87
CA ASP A 324 -17.81 11.83 -22.92
C ASP A 324 -17.45 12.16 -21.46
N PRO A 325 -18.41 12.60 -20.63
CA PRO A 325 -18.19 12.88 -19.21
C PRO A 325 -17.68 11.69 -18.39
N GLN A 326 -17.91 10.46 -18.84
CA GLN A 326 -17.48 9.24 -18.14
C GLN A 326 -16.14 8.68 -18.65
N ALA A 327 -15.64 9.15 -19.80
CA ALA A 327 -14.40 8.65 -20.39
C ALA A 327 -13.19 8.94 -19.51
N ALA A 328 -12.36 7.95 -19.22
CA ALA A 328 -11.13 8.15 -18.45
C ALA A 328 -10.18 9.12 -19.19
N LEU A 329 -9.77 10.21 -18.53
CA LEU A 329 -8.84 11.20 -19.11
C LEU A 329 -7.38 11.00 -18.65
N VAL A 330 -7.15 10.02 -17.79
CA VAL A 330 -5.83 9.63 -17.30
C VAL A 330 -5.80 8.11 -17.17
N LEU A 331 -4.74 7.50 -17.69
CA LEU A 331 -4.47 6.08 -17.48
C LEU A 331 -3.96 5.81 -16.08
N SER A 332 -4.54 4.81 -15.42
CA SER A 332 -3.99 4.26 -14.18
C SER A 332 -2.77 3.37 -14.45
N ASP A 333 -2.05 3.03 -13.39
CA ASP A 333 -0.91 2.11 -13.49
C ASP A 333 -1.34 0.75 -14.10
N LEU A 334 -2.53 0.25 -13.74
CA LEU A 334 -3.07 -0.98 -14.32
C LEU A 334 -3.41 -0.82 -15.81
N ASP A 335 -4.03 0.30 -16.20
CA ASP A 335 -4.37 0.57 -17.61
C ASP A 335 -3.10 0.59 -18.47
N LYS A 336 -2.03 1.21 -17.95
CA LYS A 336 -0.71 1.24 -18.61
C LYS A 336 -0.08 -0.14 -18.71
N LEU A 337 -0.17 -0.97 -17.66
CA LEU A 337 0.33 -2.34 -17.70
C LEU A 337 -0.39 -3.23 -18.70
N GLN A 338 -1.67 -2.98 -18.92
CA GLN A 338 -2.48 -3.67 -19.92
C GLN A 338 -2.27 -3.12 -21.33
N GLY A 339 -1.44 -2.08 -21.50
CA GLY A 339 -1.15 -1.45 -22.79
C GLY A 339 -2.34 -0.70 -23.37
N LEU A 340 -3.25 -0.18 -22.53
CA LEU A 340 -4.33 0.67 -23.02
C LEU A 340 -3.74 1.94 -23.65
N PRO A 341 -4.28 2.39 -24.80
CA PRO A 341 -3.83 3.61 -25.45
C PRO A 341 -4.17 4.84 -24.60
N GLU A 342 -3.37 5.90 -24.72
CA GLU A 342 -3.69 7.18 -24.11
C GLU A 342 -5.03 7.71 -24.67
N PRO A 343 -5.86 8.38 -23.84
CA PRO A 343 -7.12 8.93 -24.28
C PRO A 343 -6.92 9.91 -25.46
N PRO A 344 -7.73 9.81 -26.53
CA PRO A 344 -7.59 10.69 -27.69
C PRO A 344 -7.94 12.14 -27.31
N SER A 345 -7.20 13.10 -27.85
CA SER A 345 -7.58 14.51 -27.78
C SER A 345 -8.76 14.78 -28.72
N CYS A 346 -9.73 15.55 -28.25
CA CYS A 346 -10.88 15.97 -29.04
C CYS A 346 -10.98 17.50 -29.14
N GLU A 347 -9.85 18.21 -29.19
CA GLU A 347 -9.81 19.69 -29.25
C GLU A 347 -10.58 20.28 -30.44
N SER A 348 -10.71 19.53 -31.54
CA SER A 348 -11.41 19.97 -32.75
C SER A 348 -12.91 19.63 -32.78
N ASP A 349 -13.45 19.00 -31.73
CA ASP A 349 -14.87 18.65 -31.66
C ASP A 349 -15.70 19.85 -31.18
N GLU A 350 -16.80 20.16 -31.86
CA GLU A 350 -17.69 21.27 -31.48
C GLU A 350 -18.33 21.07 -30.10
N ASN A 351 -18.47 19.83 -29.63
CA ASN A 351 -19.00 19.47 -28.31
C ASN A 351 -17.89 19.23 -27.27
N ALA A 352 -16.64 19.58 -27.57
CA ALA A 352 -15.52 19.39 -26.67
C ALA A 352 -15.69 20.21 -25.37
N ARG A 353 -15.58 19.52 -24.25
CA ARG A 353 -15.49 20.10 -22.91
C ARG A 353 -14.04 20.16 -22.48
N ARG A 354 -13.73 21.05 -21.55
CA ARG A 354 -12.37 21.24 -21.01
C ARG A 354 -12.26 20.63 -19.62
N ALA A 355 -11.12 19.99 -19.37
CA ALA A 355 -10.72 19.49 -18.07
C ALA A 355 -9.26 19.88 -17.76
N LEU A 356 -8.96 19.97 -16.47
CA LEU A 356 -7.64 20.31 -15.97
C LEU A 356 -7.07 19.09 -15.24
N LYS A 357 -6.06 18.47 -15.85
CA LYS A 357 -5.28 17.40 -15.23
C LYS A 357 -4.22 18.04 -14.34
N LEU A 358 -4.17 17.61 -13.09
CA LEU A 358 -3.28 18.08 -12.03
C LEU A 358 -2.45 16.93 -11.50
N GLU A 359 -1.17 17.16 -11.28
CA GLU A 359 -0.31 16.24 -10.56
C GLU A 359 0.51 17.00 -9.51
N PHE A 360 0.55 16.49 -8.28
CA PHE A 360 1.34 17.10 -7.22
C PHE A 360 1.58 16.13 -6.06
N ASN A 361 2.61 16.39 -5.28
CA ASN A 361 2.97 15.65 -4.08
C ASN A 361 2.55 16.43 -2.83
N LEU A 362 1.86 15.75 -1.91
CA LEU A 362 1.58 16.27 -0.57
C LEU A 362 2.23 15.39 0.49
N SER A 363 2.72 16.00 1.57
CA SER A 363 3.18 15.29 2.76
C SER A 363 2.05 14.48 3.41
N SER A 364 2.41 13.56 4.31
CA SER A 364 1.44 12.85 5.13
C SER A 364 0.57 13.82 5.93
N SER A 365 -0.66 13.41 6.23
CA SER A 365 -1.66 14.23 6.93
C SER A 365 -2.17 15.47 6.18
N CYS A 366 -1.86 15.67 4.89
CA CYS A 366 -2.45 16.71 4.05
C CYS A 366 -3.61 16.17 3.20
N TYR A 367 -4.57 17.03 2.86
CA TYR A 367 -5.76 16.67 2.10
C TYR A 367 -5.72 17.29 0.70
N ALA A 368 -5.75 16.46 -0.35
CA ALA A 368 -5.77 16.94 -1.73
C ALA A 368 -7.01 17.78 -2.06
N THR A 369 -8.14 17.49 -1.41
CA THR A 369 -9.36 18.30 -1.54
C THR A 369 -9.17 19.74 -1.07
N MET A 370 -8.30 20.01 -0.10
CA MET A 370 -8.02 21.37 0.35
C MET A 370 -7.12 22.13 -0.63
N ALA A 371 -6.19 21.43 -1.30
CA ALA A 371 -5.43 22.02 -2.40
C ALA A 371 -6.33 22.36 -3.60
N VAL A 372 -7.27 21.46 -3.95
CA VAL A 372 -8.27 21.72 -5.00
C VAL A 372 -9.24 22.83 -4.61
N ARG A 373 -9.65 22.91 -3.34
CA ARG A 373 -10.48 24.01 -2.82
C ARG A 373 -9.78 25.35 -2.97
N GLU A 374 -8.50 25.43 -2.64
CA GLU A 374 -7.70 26.65 -2.83
C GLU A 374 -7.69 27.05 -4.31
N LEU A 375 -7.51 26.08 -5.21
CA LEU A 375 -7.49 26.33 -6.65
C LEU A 375 -8.83 26.84 -7.20
N LEU A 376 -9.94 26.25 -6.74
CA LEU A 376 -11.27 26.53 -7.28
C LEU A 376 -11.97 27.69 -6.57
N HIS A 377 -11.51 28.09 -5.38
CA HIS A 377 -12.20 28.99 -4.47
C HIS A 377 -13.67 28.61 -4.23
N ARG A 378 -13.98 27.30 -4.23
CA ARG A 378 -15.33 26.73 -4.03
C ARG A 378 -15.36 25.83 -2.81
N GLU A 379 -16.51 25.76 -2.14
CA GLU A 379 -16.71 24.83 -1.02
C GLU A 379 -16.77 23.38 -1.48
N CYS A 380 -16.26 22.45 -0.66
CA CYS A 380 -16.40 21.02 -0.91
C CYS A 380 -17.75 20.54 -0.40
N THR A 381 -18.68 20.21 -1.31
CA THR A 381 -19.98 19.61 -0.98
C THR A 381 -19.94 18.07 -1.02
N SER A 382 -20.98 17.43 -0.49
CA SER A 382 -21.15 15.99 -0.59
C SER A 382 -21.30 15.56 -2.05
N TRP A 383 -20.64 14.48 -2.44
CA TRP A 383 -20.80 13.91 -3.77
C TRP A 383 -22.24 13.45 -4.02
N THR A 384 -22.82 13.89 -5.13
CA THR A 384 -24.04 13.34 -5.73
C THR A 384 -23.65 12.56 -6.99
N PRO A 385 -24.14 11.32 -7.18
CA PRO A 385 -23.99 10.63 -8.45
C PRO A 385 -24.61 11.50 -9.56
N ILE A 386 -23.92 11.61 -10.69
CA ILE A 386 -24.55 12.16 -11.90
C ILE A 386 -25.69 11.20 -12.23
N ALA A 387 -26.93 11.70 -12.26
CA ALA A 387 -28.08 10.90 -12.63
C ALA A 387 -27.83 10.30 -14.03
N THR A 388 -27.87 8.98 -14.13
CA THR A 388 -27.87 8.30 -15.41
C THR A 388 -29.19 8.61 -16.10
N SER A 389 -29.16 9.45 -17.13
CA SER A 389 -30.29 9.67 -18.05
C SER A 389 -30.57 8.45 -18.89
#